data_AF-A0A1K1QNT6-F1
#
_entry.id   AF-A0A1K1QNT6-F1
#
_cell.length_a   1.000
_cell.length_b   1.000
_cell.length_c   1.000
_cell.angle_alpha   90.00
_cell.angle_beta   90.00
_cell.angle_gamma   90.00
#
_symmetry.space_group_name_H-M   'P 1'
#
loop_
_entity.id
_entity.type
_entity.pdbx_description
1 polymer ?
#
loop_
_entity_poly.entity_id
_entity_poly.type
_entity_poly.pdbx_seq_one_letter_code
_entity_poly.pdbx_strand_id
1 'polypeptide(L)'
;MNAIVSTRHESALLAREPSSGRSPRPSMRAQLRDTALLVTHLSNGGQVDSQENLRQQCVRLIAQFATALDAQGIAADIRDDAVLAQCGLIDEAALRYLPASDKGNWESRPLQVERFGTHDAGTRIYERLEHRMREPAPNVDLLECYAAVLGLGFRGRYAARSNLPAEAHDGEAKRQAVIAALVAQIDQLRPAPRPGFVTDRSNTRLIDRLRRLSPWAIAGTACVIAILVWGAWDRILDAELAQLVQKAKRP
;
A
#
# COMPACT_ATOMS: atom_id res chain seq x y z
N MET A 1 -52.96 57.19 7.40
CA MET A 1 -52.49 56.63 8.68
C MET A 1 -52.18 55.15 8.48
N ASN A 2 -50.93 54.77 8.76
CA ASN A 2 -50.34 53.42 8.95
C ASN A 2 -50.46 52.44 7.75
N ALA A 3 -49.44 52.25 6.91
CA ALA A 3 -48.13 51.62 7.13
C ALA A 3 -48.21 50.13 7.50
N ILE A 4 -48.16 49.26 6.49
CA ILE A 4 -47.64 47.89 6.60
C ILE A 4 -46.61 47.72 5.49
N VAL A 5 -45.34 47.80 5.88
CA VAL A 5 -44.18 47.53 5.04
C VAL A 5 -44.04 46.01 4.91
N SER A 6 -44.26 45.48 3.72
CA SER A 6 -43.93 44.08 3.39
C SER A 6 -42.50 44.03 2.84
N THR A 7 -41.54 43.77 3.72
CA THR A 7 -40.13 43.49 3.35
C THR A 7 -40.03 42.15 2.62
N ARG A 8 -40.21 42.19 1.30
CA ARG A 8 -39.85 41.11 0.38
C ARG A 8 -38.34 40.88 0.52
N HIS A 9 -37.95 39.81 1.21
CA HIS A 9 -36.56 39.38 1.27
C HIS A 9 -36.13 38.95 -0.14
N GLU A 10 -35.31 39.78 -0.79
CA GLU A 10 -34.47 39.38 -1.90
C GLU A 10 -33.43 38.39 -1.39
N SER A 11 -33.78 37.11 -1.41
CA SER A 11 -32.79 36.04 -1.35
C SER A 11 -32.01 36.10 -2.66
N ALA A 12 -30.88 36.81 -2.62
CA ALA A 12 -29.87 36.78 -3.67
C ALA A 12 -29.65 35.34 -4.11
N LEU A 13 -30.06 35.05 -5.34
CA LEU A 13 -29.67 33.89 -6.10
C LEU A 13 -28.13 33.85 -6.09
N LEU A 14 -27.55 33.06 -5.19
CA LEU A 14 -26.26 32.46 -5.41
C LEU A 14 -26.39 31.67 -6.69
N ALA A 15 -25.98 32.29 -7.80
CA ALA A 15 -25.67 31.61 -9.03
C ALA A 15 -24.67 30.52 -8.67
N ARG A 16 -25.19 29.31 -8.46
CA ARG A 16 -24.40 28.10 -8.43
C ARG A 16 -23.89 27.95 -9.86
N GLU A 17 -22.72 28.52 -10.10
CA GLU A 17 -21.83 28.13 -11.19
C GLU A 17 -21.96 26.61 -11.34
N PRO A 18 -22.29 26.09 -12.53
CA PRO A 18 -22.35 24.66 -12.74
C PRO A 18 -20.94 24.15 -12.51
N SER A 19 -20.68 23.63 -11.30
CA SER A 19 -19.53 22.78 -11.04
C SER A 19 -19.61 21.70 -12.11
N SER A 20 -18.73 21.80 -13.10
CA SER A 20 -18.58 20.83 -14.17
C SER A 20 -18.14 19.53 -13.51
N GLY A 21 -19.12 18.79 -13.01
CA GLY A 21 -18.99 17.52 -12.33
C GLY A 21 -18.63 16.47 -13.36
N ARG A 22 -17.40 16.55 -13.88
CA ARG A 22 -16.77 15.38 -14.47
C ARG A 22 -16.49 14.46 -13.29
N SER A 23 -17.32 13.44 -13.10
CA SER A 23 -17.00 12.33 -12.20
C SER A 23 -15.54 11.95 -12.45
N PRO A 24 -14.65 12.07 -11.46
CA PRO A 24 -13.24 11.77 -11.67
C PRO A 24 -13.14 10.35 -12.18
N ARG A 25 -12.54 10.15 -13.36
CA ARG A 25 -12.26 8.80 -13.85
C ARG A 25 -11.43 8.11 -12.76
N PRO A 26 -11.80 6.90 -12.33
CA PRO A 26 -11.02 6.20 -11.31
C PRO A 26 -9.63 5.95 -11.87
N SER A 27 -8.60 6.39 -11.14
CA SER A 27 -7.21 6.19 -11.55
C SER A 27 -6.87 4.70 -11.62
N MET A 28 -5.83 4.34 -12.38
CA MET A 28 -5.37 2.95 -12.49
C MET A 28 -5.11 2.33 -11.12
N ARG A 29 -4.50 3.11 -10.20
CA ARG A 29 -4.30 2.71 -8.80
C ARG A 29 -5.63 2.37 -8.08
N ALA A 30 -6.68 3.15 -8.30
CA ALA A 30 -7.98 2.91 -7.67
C ALA A 30 -8.61 1.59 -8.14
N GLN A 31 -8.38 1.22 -9.40
CA GLN A 31 -8.88 -0.03 -9.98
C GLN A 31 -8.13 -1.27 -9.45
N LEU A 32 -6.94 -1.13 -8.86
CA LEU A 32 -6.21 -2.21 -8.19
C LEU A 32 -6.76 -2.55 -6.79
N ARG A 33 -7.85 -1.91 -6.33
CA ARG A 33 -8.42 -2.13 -4.99
C ARG A 33 -8.72 -3.60 -4.70
N ASP A 34 -9.39 -4.28 -5.61
CA ASP A 34 -9.80 -5.67 -5.39
C ASP A 34 -8.60 -6.62 -5.47
N THR A 35 -7.60 -6.30 -6.29
CA THR A 35 -6.29 -6.99 -6.25
C THR A 35 -5.59 -6.79 -4.92
N ALA A 36 -5.59 -5.58 -4.37
CA ALA A 36 -5.00 -5.31 -3.05
C ALA A 36 -5.70 -6.11 -1.94
N LEU A 37 -7.03 -6.22 -1.99
CA LEU A 37 -7.81 -7.05 -1.06
C LEU A 37 -7.44 -8.53 -1.18
N LEU A 38 -7.33 -9.04 -2.40
CA LEU A 38 -6.92 -10.41 -2.67
C LEU A 38 -5.51 -10.70 -2.10
N VAL A 39 -4.52 -9.85 -2.41
CA VAL A 39 -3.14 -10.01 -1.94
C VAL A 39 -3.08 -9.93 -0.41
N THR A 40 -3.88 -9.06 0.20
CA THR A 40 -3.98 -8.95 1.66
C THR A 40 -4.62 -10.19 2.28
N HIS A 41 -5.67 -10.73 1.66
CA HIS A 41 -6.32 -11.95 2.11
C HIS A 41 -5.35 -13.14 2.09
N LEU A 42 -4.62 -13.32 0.99
CA LEU A 42 -3.60 -14.36 0.85
C LEU A 42 -2.47 -14.20 1.88
N SER A 43 -1.96 -12.97 2.08
CA SER A 43 -0.85 -12.74 3.01
C SER A 43 -1.20 -12.96 4.48
N ASN A 44 -2.49 -12.86 4.85
CA ASN A 44 -2.98 -13.16 6.19
C ASN A 44 -3.31 -14.65 6.40
N GLY A 45 -3.04 -15.52 5.42
CA GLY A 45 -3.35 -16.95 5.50
C GLY A 45 -4.85 -17.24 5.41
N GLY A 46 -5.63 -16.38 4.74
CA GLY A 46 -7.05 -16.61 4.52
C GLY A 46 -7.29 -17.94 3.81
N GLN A 47 -8.26 -18.73 4.30
CA GLN A 47 -8.58 -20.00 3.68
C GLN A 47 -9.13 -19.77 2.27
N VAL A 48 -8.58 -20.50 1.32
CA VAL A 48 -9.04 -20.52 -0.06
C VAL A 48 -9.91 -21.76 -0.21
N ASP A 49 -11.21 -21.57 -0.47
CA ASP A 49 -12.17 -22.69 -0.57
C ASP A 49 -11.76 -23.72 -1.63
N SER A 50 -11.29 -23.24 -2.79
CA SER A 50 -10.65 -24.08 -3.80
C SER A 50 -9.66 -23.27 -4.65
N GLN A 51 -8.54 -23.89 -5.01
CA GLN A 51 -7.52 -23.28 -5.86
C GLN A 51 -8.06 -22.87 -7.24
N GLU A 52 -9.00 -23.64 -7.80
CA GLU A 52 -9.65 -23.31 -9.07
C GLU A 52 -10.53 -22.05 -8.94
N ASN A 53 -11.29 -21.91 -7.85
CA ASN A 53 -12.09 -20.70 -7.63
C ASN A 53 -11.22 -19.45 -7.47
N LEU A 54 -10.10 -19.58 -6.74
CA LEU A 54 -9.11 -18.51 -6.63
C LEU A 54 -8.54 -18.14 -7.99
N ARG A 55 -8.14 -19.13 -8.78
CA ARG A 55 -7.61 -18.91 -10.13
C ARG A 55 -8.61 -18.17 -11.01
N GLN A 56 -9.86 -18.61 -11.02
CA GLN A 56 -10.93 -17.94 -11.77
C GLN A 56 -11.18 -16.52 -11.28
N GLN A 57 -11.11 -16.27 -9.96
CA GLN A 57 -11.20 -14.93 -9.39
C GLN A 57 -10.07 -14.04 -9.91
N CYS A 58 -8.83 -14.52 -9.91
CA CYS A 58 -7.68 -13.78 -10.43
C CYS A 58 -7.84 -13.45 -11.92
N VAL A 59 -8.25 -14.42 -12.74
CA VAL A 59 -8.52 -14.21 -14.18
C VAL A 59 -9.60 -13.15 -14.38
N ARG A 60 -10.68 -13.18 -13.58
CA ARG A 60 -11.73 -12.16 -13.64
C ARG A 60 -11.22 -10.77 -13.26
N LEU A 61 -10.43 -10.64 -12.19
CA LEU A 61 -9.85 -9.35 -11.77
C LEU A 61 -8.96 -8.75 -12.86
N ILE A 62 -8.15 -9.59 -13.50
CA ILE A 62 -7.24 -9.22 -14.58
C ILE A 62 -8.00 -8.83 -15.86
N ALA A 63 -9.11 -9.51 -16.16
CA ALA A 63 -9.99 -9.14 -17.27
C ALA A 63 -10.72 -7.81 -16.98
N GLN A 64 -11.30 -7.66 -15.79
CA GLN A 64 -12.00 -6.45 -15.37
C GLN A 64 -11.08 -5.23 -15.40
N PHE A 65 -9.84 -5.36 -14.92
CA PHE A 65 -8.87 -4.27 -14.97
C PHE A 65 -8.55 -3.86 -16.41
N ALA A 66 -8.25 -4.81 -17.28
CA ALA A 66 -7.99 -4.53 -18.70
C ALA A 66 -9.19 -3.84 -19.39
N THR A 67 -10.39 -4.38 -19.23
CA THR A 67 -11.62 -3.81 -19.80
C THR A 67 -11.90 -2.40 -19.25
N ALA A 68 -11.62 -2.16 -17.97
CA ALA A 68 -11.83 -0.85 -17.38
C ALA A 68 -10.83 0.20 -17.90
N LEU A 69 -9.58 -0.19 -18.19
CA LEU A 69 -8.60 0.68 -18.85
C LEU A 69 -8.97 0.95 -20.32
N ASP A 70 -9.45 -0.08 -21.04
CA ASP A 70 -9.95 0.07 -22.41
C ASP A 70 -11.13 1.04 -22.48
N ALA A 71 -12.10 0.90 -21.58
CA ALA A 71 -13.26 1.78 -21.49
C ALA A 71 -12.90 3.24 -21.19
N GLN A 72 -11.73 3.48 -20.58
CA GLN A 72 -11.19 4.82 -20.34
C GLN A 72 -10.41 5.39 -21.54
N GLY A 73 -10.19 4.59 -22.59
CA GLY A 73 -9.41 4.97 -23.77
C GLY A 73 -7.91 4.99 -23.49
N ILE A 74 -7.42 4.19 -22.53
CA ILE A 74 -5.98 4.08 -22.24
C ILE A 74 -5.29 3.40 -23.43
N ALA A 75 -4.13 3.93 -23.83
CA ALA A 75 -3.33 3.37 -24.90
C ALA A 75 -2.92 1.92 -24.60
N ALA A 76 -2.91 1.08 -25.64
CA ALA A 76 -2.72 -0.36 -25.50
C ALA A 76 -1.40 -0.72 -24.79
N ASP A 77 -0.30 -0.04 -25.12
CA ASP A 77 1.01 -0.25 -24.52
C ASP A 77 1.05 0.10 -23.01
N ILE A 78 0.32 1.14 -22.61
CA ILE A 78 0.17 1.55 -21.20
C ILE A 78 -0.71 0.57 -20.43
N ARG A 79 -1.83 0.14 -21.04
CA ARG A 79 -2.71 -0.87 -20.47
C ARG A 79 -1.97 -2.18 -20.26
N ASP A 80 -1.23 -2.64 -21.26
CA ASP A 80 -0.53 -3.92 -21.21
C ASP A 80 0.56 -3.91 -20.12
N ASP A 81 1.25 -2.78 -19.92
CA ASP A 81 2.19 -2.58 -18.81
C ASP A 81 1.52 -2.65 -17.43
N ALA A 82 0.37 -1.99 -17.27
CA ALA A 82 -0.40 -2.03 -16.02
C ALA A 82 -0.91 -3.44 -15.71
N VAL A 83 -1.45 -4.13 -16.73
CA VAL A 83 -1.95 -5.50 -16.62
C VAL A 83 -0.80 -6.48 -16.32
N LEU A 84 0.36 -6.31 -16.96
CA LEU A 84 1.56 -7.09 -16.66
C LEU A 84 1.95 -6.95 -15.18
N ALA A 85 1.94 -5.73 -14.65
CA ALA A 85 2.24 -5.45 -13.25
C ALA A 85 1.23 -6.13 -12.30
N GLN A 86 -0.07 -6.09 -12.62
CA GLN A 86 -1.11 -6.76 -11.85
C GLN A 86 -0.93 -8.29 -11.86
N CYS A 87 -0.67 -8.90 -13.03
CA CYS A 87 -0.42 -10.33 -13.15
C CYS A 87 0.78 -10.75 -12.30
N GLY A 88 1.92 -10.05 -12.42
CA GLY A 88 3.13 -10.37 -11.67
C GLY A 88 2.94 -10.26 -10.16
N LEU A 89 2.16 -9.27 -9.69
CA LEU A 89 1.81 -9.14 -8.28
C LEU A 89 0.98 -10.33 -7.78
N ILE A 90 -0.06 -10.72 -8.53
CA ILE A 90 -0.94 -11.83 -8.16
C ILE A 90 -0.17 -13.15 -8.16
N ASP A 91 0.61 -13.42 -9.22
CA ASP A 91 1.41 -14.64 -9.33
C ASP A 91 2.41 -14.74 -8.18
N GLU A 92 3.13 -13.65 -7.87
CA GLU A 92 4.07 -13.65 -6.77
C GLU A 92 3.39 -13.83 -5.40
N ALA A 93 2.22 -13.22 -5.19
CA ALA A 93 1.45 -13.40 -3.96
C ALA A 93 0.95 -14.84 -3.80
N ALA A 94 0.44 -15.44 -4.88
CA ALA A 94 0.00 -16.84 -4.89
C ALA A 94 1.17 -17.78 -4.55
N LEU A 95 2.30 -17.66 -5.26
CA LEU A 95 3.50 -18.48 -5.02
C LEU A 95 4.11 -18.27 -3.63
N ARG A 96 3.97 -17.07 -3.06
CA ARG A 96 4.47 -16.77 -1.72
C ARG A 96 3.59 -17.39 -0.63
N TYR A 97 2.28 -17.21 -0.72
CA TYR A 97 1.37 -17.42 0.41
C TYR A 97 0.48 -18.66 0.31
N LEU A 98 0.29 -19.26 -0.86
CA LEU A 98 -0.51 -20.49 -0.97
C LEU A 98 0.15 -21.67 -0.23
N PRO A 99 -0.62 -22.68 0.22
CA PRO A 99 -0.05 -23.92 0.73
C PRO A 99 0.71 -24.67 -0.37
N ALA A 100 1.68 -25.51 0.02
CA ALA A 100 2.56 -26.20 -0.92
C ALA A 100 1.80 -27.09 -1.94
N SER A 101 0.66 -27.65 -1.54
CA SER A 101 -0.24 -28.43 -2.42
C SER A 101 -0.75 -27.63 -3.61
N ASP A 102 -0.97 -26.33 -3.41
CA ASP A 102 -1.63 -25.46 -4.38
C ASP A 102 -0.61 -24.65 -5.19
N LYS A 103 0.60 -24.45 -4.62
CA LYS A 103 1.72 -23.79 -5.31
C LYS A 103 2.12 -24.54 -6.58
N GLY A 104 2.28 -25.87 -6.52
CA GLY A 104 2.73 -26.65 -7.69
C GLY A 104 1.79 -26.51 -8.90
N ASN A 105 0.48 -26.47 -8.66
CA ASN A 105 -0.50 -26.23 -9.71
C ASN A 105 -0.40 -24.80 -10.27
N TRP A 106 -0.19 -23.80 -9.40
CA TRP A 106 0.00 -22.41 -9.83
C TRP A 106 1.29 -22.22 -10.64
N GLU A 107 2.39 -22.86 -10.23
CA GLU A 107 3.70 -22.82 -10.91
C GLU A 107 3.63 -23.40 -12.32
N SER A 108 2.78 -24.41 -12.54
CA SER A 108 2.63 -25.04 -13.86
C SER A 108 2.00 -24.10 -14.91
N ARG A 109 1.13 -23.16 -14.49
CA ARG A 109 0.36 -22.28 -15.38
C ARG A 109 0.10 -20.91 -14.75
N PRO A 110 1.14 -20.10 -14.51
CA PRO A 110 0.98 -18.77 -13.92
C PRO A 110 0.30 -17.82 -14.91
N LEU A 111 -0.39 -16.81 -14.39
CA LEU A 111 -1.25 -15.92 -15.17
C LEU A 111 -0.45 -15.09 -16.18
N GLN A 112 0.80 -14.75 -15.84
CA GLN A 112 1.75 -14.09 -16.75
C GLN A 112 2.06 -14.91 -18.02
N VAL A 113 2.09 -16.25 -17.93
CA VAL A 113 2.41 -17.13 -19.07
C VAL A 113 1.21 -17.23 -19.99
N GLU A 114 0.01 -17.37 -19.41
CA GLU A 114 -1.22 -17.46 -20.19
C GLU A 114 -1.53 -16.17 -20.95
N ARG A 115 -1.25 -15.00 -20.36
CA ARG A 115 -1.57 -13.70 -20.98
C ARG A 115 -0.43 -13.11 -21.81
N PHE A 116 0.83 -13.30 -21.42
CA PHE A 116 1.99 -12.64 -22.06
C PHE A 116 3.04 -13.61 -22.59
N GLY A 117 2.84 -14.93 -22.46
CA GLY A 117 3.77 -15.94 -22.96
C GLY A 117 5.15 -15.92 -22.29
N THR A 118 5.30 -15.26 -21.14
CA THR A 118 6.59 -15.12 -20.45
C THR A 118 6.50 -15.59 -19.00
N HIS A 119 7.57 -16.25 -18.54
CA HIS A 119 7.75 -16.67 -17.15
C HIS A 119 8.53 -15.62 -16.32
N ASP A 120 8.91 -14.49 -16.93
CA ASP A 120 9.82 -13.50 -16.33
C ASP A 120 9.16 -12.12 -16.11
N ALA A 121 7.91 -12.09 -15.63
CA ALA A 121 7.31 -10.82 -15.19
C ALA A 121 8.14 -10.18 -14.05
N GLY A 122 8.82 -11.01 -13.24
CA GLY A 122 9.69 -10.58 -12.16
C GLY A 122 10.77 -9.58 -12.58
N THR A 123 11.40 -9.77 -13.73
CA THR A 123 12.40 -8.85 -14.29
C THR A 123 11.74 -7.81 -15.18
N ARG A 124 10.83 -8.25 -16.06
CA ARG A 124 10.18 -7.41 -17.07
C ARG A 124 9.42 -6.23 -16.48
N ILE A 125 8.77 -6.40 -15.33
CA ILE A 125 8.06 -5.30 -14.64
C ILE A 125 9.01 -4.14 -14.30
N TYR A 126 10.21 -4.43 -13.79
CA TYR A 126 11.18 -3.39 -13.47
C TYR A 126 11.80 -2.77 -14.71
N GLU A 127 12.07 -3.55 -15.76
CA GLU A 127 12.58 -3.01 -17.04
C GLU A 127 11.58 -2.05 -17.68
N ARG A 128 10.29 -2.41 -17.68
CA ARG A 128 9.21 -1.55 -18.19
C ARG A 128 9.05 -0.32 -17.32
N LEU A 129 9.05 -0.45 -15.99
CA LEU A 129 9.04 0.70 -15.08
C LEU A 129 10.19 1.67 -15.35
N GLU A 130 11.43 1.17 -15.41
CA GLU A 130 12.62 1.99 -15.68
C GLU A 130 12.56 2.65 -17.06
N HIS A 131 12.00 1.96 -18.06
CA HIS A 131 11.77 2.53 -19.39
C HIS A 131 10.77 3.68 -19.34
N ARG A 132 9.61 3.48 -18.70
CA ARG A 132 8.56 4.51 -18.55
C ARG A 132 9.06 5.71 -17.75
N MET A 133 9.83 5.50 -16.68
CA MET A 133 10.40 6.59 -15.89
C MET A 133 11.39 7.47 -16.68
N ARG A 134 12.02 6.94 -17.74
CA ARG A 134 12.96 7.68 -18.60
C ARG A 134 12.29 8.39 -19.78
N GLU A 135 11.00 8.18 -20.01
CA GLU A 135 10.27 8.88 -21.06
C GLU A 135 10.26 10.40 -20.78
N PRO A 136 10.37 11.26 -21.81
CA PRO A 136 10.33 12.72 -21.62
C PRO A 136 9.02 13.22 -20.99
N ALA A 137 7.91 12.52 -21.28
CA ALA A 137 6.58 12.80 -20.77
C ALA A 137 5.92 11.49 -20.31
N PRO A 138 6.28 10.97 -19.13
CA PRO A 138 5.81 9.68 -18.67
C PRO A 138 4.34 9.72 -18.27
N ASN A 139 3.63 8.61 -18.45
CA ASN A 139 2.26 8.48 -17.99
C ASN A 139 2.19 8.36 -16.46
N VAL A 140 1.78 9.43 -15.79
CA VAL A 140 1.74 9.51 -14.31
C VAL A 140 0.81 8.46 -13.69
N ASP A 141 -0.34 8.16 -14.32
CA ASP A 141 -1.29 7.17 -13.78
C ASP A 141 -0.69 5.75 -13.82
N LEU A 142 0.12 5.44 -14.84
CA LEU A 142 0.86 4.18 -14.91
C LEU A 142 1.98 4.13 -13.86
N LEU A 143 2.70 5.23 -13.64
CA LEU A 143 3.72 5.30 -12.57
C LEU A 143 3.08 5.09 -11.18
N GLU A 144 1.93 5.70 -10.92
CA GLU A 144 1.15 5.47 -9.70
C GLU A 144 0.67 4.01 -9.57
N CYS A 145 0.30 3.38 -10.69
CA CYS A 145 -0.05 1.96 -10.75
C CYS A 145 1.15 1.08 -10.35
N TYR A 146 2.34 1.32 -10.90
CA TYR A 146 3.56 0.64 -10.49
C TYR A 146 3.89 0.88 -9.01
N ALA A 147 3.78 2.11 -8.53
CA ALA A 147 4.03 2.43 -7.12
C ALA A 147 3.07 1.67 -6.20
N ALA A 148 1.81 1.51 -6.60
CA ALA A 148 0.84 0.72 -5.86
C ALA A 148 1.19 -0.78 -5.86
N VAL A 149 1.56 -1.35 -7.01
CA VAL A 149 2.02 -2.75 -7.13
C VAL A 149 3.24 -3.03 -6.24
N LEU A 150 4.24 -2.15 -6.27
CA LEU A 150 5.43 -2.25 -5.42
C LEU A 150 5.11 -2.06 -3.93
N GLY A 151 4.16 -1.17 -3.63
CA GLY A 151 3.66 -0.93 -2.27
C GLY A 151 2.84 -2.09 -1.70
N LEU A 152 2.22 -2.91 -2.56
CA LEU A 152 1.54 -4.15 -2.17
C LEU A 152 2.50 -5.32 -1.94
N GLY A 153 3.81 -5.11 -2.08
CA GLY A 153 4.84 -6.08 -1.72
C GLY A 153 5.37 -6.92 -2.88
N PHE A 154 5.17 -6.48 -4.13
CA PHE A 154 5.87 -7.07 -5.27
C PHE A 154 7.39 -6.89 -5.12
N ARG A 155 8.14 -7.98 -5.25
CA ARG A 155 9.60 -8.02 -5.13
C ARG A 155 10.26 -8.29 -6.48
N GLY A 156 9.70 -9.19 -7.29
CA GLY A 156 10.24 -9.62 -8.57
C GLY A 156 11.70 -10.04 -8.46
N ARG A 157 12.55 -9.52 -9.36
CA ARG A 157 14.00 -9.80 -9.40
C ARG A 157 14.77 -9.48 -8.10
N TYR A 158 14.19 -8.68 -7.19
CA TYR A 158 14.79 -8.34 -5.89
C TYR A 158 14.38 -9.28 -4.75
N ALA A 159 13.59 -10.32 -5.02
CA ALA A 159 13.30 -11.33 -4.01
C ALA A 159 14.60 -12.02 -3.54
N ALA A 160 14.77 -12.14 -2.22
CA ALA A 160 15.90 -12.84 -1.63
C ALA A 160 15.89 -14.30 -2.10
N ARG A 161 16.93 -14.72 -2.82
CA ARG A 161 17.15 -16.14 -3.13
C ARG A 161 17.87 -16.75 -1.94
N SER A 162 17.31 -17.83 -1.40
CA SER A 162 17.85 -18.57 -0.25
C SER A 162 19.26 -19.12 -0.45
N ASN A 163 19.79 -19.08 -1.67
CA ASN A 163 21.00 -19.80 -2.07
C ASN A 163 22.19 -18.87 -2.35
N LEU A 164 22.04 -17.55 -2.18
CA LEU A 164 23.12 -16.60 -2.44
C LEU A 164 23.79 -16.11 -1.14
N PRO A 165 25.12 -15.88 -1.15
CA PRO A 165 25.88 -15.38 -0.01
C PRO A 165 25.40 -14.00 0.46
N ALA A 166 25.69 -13.66 1.72
CA ALA A 166 25.12 -12.50 2.40
C ALA A 166 25.35 -11.14 1.71
N GLU A 167 26.36 -11.03 0.85
CA GLU A 167 26.64 -9.84 0.03
C GLU A 167 25.59 -9.61 -1.08
N ALA A 168 24.80 -10.63 -1.43
CA ALA A 168 23.66 -10.54 -2.34
C ALA A 168 22.37 -10.01 -1.69
N HIS A 169 22.38 -9.67 -0.40
CA HIS A 169 21.21 -9.16 0.33
C HIS A 169 20.86 -7.69 0.02
N ASP A 170 21.56 -7.03 -0.90
CA ASP A 170 21.26 -5.65 -1.33
C ASP A 170 19.95 -5.55 -2.16
N GLY A 171 19.29 -6.66 -2.48
CA GLY A 171 18.06 -6.67 -3.28
C GLY A 171 16.95 -5.77 -2.72
N GLU A 172 16.67 -5.86 -1.41
CA GLU A 172 15.61 -5.04 -0.79
C GLU A 172 15.98 -3.55 -0.74
N ALA A 173 17.26 -3.22 -0.53
CA ALA A 173 17.73 -1.84 -0.54
C ALA A 173 17.64 -1.24 -1.96
N LYS A 174 18.04 -1.99 -3.00
CA LYS A 174 17.83 -1.61 -4.40
C LYS A 174 16.35 -1.40 -4.73
N ARG A 175 15.48 -2.32 -4.30
CA ARG A 175 14.02 -2.19 -4.47
C ARG A 175 13.51 -0.91 -3.81
N GLN A 176 13.95 -0.62 -2.60
CA GLN A 176 13.54 0.57 -1.87
C GLN A 176 14.05 1.86 -2.54
N ALA A 177 15.24 1.84 -3.13
CA ALA A 177 15.78 2.96 -3.90
C ALA A 177 14.94 3.23 -5.16
N VAL A 178 14.53 2.19 -5.90
CA VAL A 178 13.63 2.32 -7.07
C VAL A 178 12.29 2.92 -6.64
N ILE A 179 11.70 2.45 -5.54
CA ILE A 179 10.43 3.00 -5.01
C ILE A 179 10.58 4.46 -4.63
N ALA A 180 11.68 4.83 -3.97
CA ALA A 180 11.93 6.21 -3.59
C ALA A 180 12.06 7.13 -4.81
N ALA A 181 12.80 6.70 -5.84
CA ALA A 181 12.94 7.43 -7.10
C ALA A 181 11.59 7.58 -7.82
N LEU A 182 10.82 6.49 -7.90
CA LEU A 182 9.49 6.49 -8.51
C LEU A 182 8.54 7.47 -7.80
N VAL A 183 8.46 7.41 -6.47
CA VAL A 183 7.61 8.32 -5.69
C VAL A 183 8.04 9.78 -5.87
N ALA A 184 9.34 10.06 -5.80
CA ALA A 184 9.85 11.41 -6.01
C ALA A 184 9.51 11.95 -7.41
N GLN A 185 9.57 11.11 -8.45
CA GLN A 185 9.19 11.50 -9.80
C GLN A 185 7.67 11.75 -9.92
N ILE A 186 6.84 10.91 -9.32
CA ILE A 186 5.37 11.13 -9.27
C ILE A 186 5.06 12.46 -8.58
N ASP A 187 5.70 12.74 -7.43
CA ASP A 187 5.49 13.98 -6.67
C ASP A 187 5.89 15.22 -7.47
N GLN A 188 6.91 15.13 -8.33
CA GLN A 188 7.30 16.22 -9.24
C GLN A 188 6.29 16.43 -10.38
N LEU A 189 5.78 15.35 -10.96
CA LEU A 189 4.88 15.39 -12.12
C LEU A 189 3.43 15.74 -11.74
N ARG A 190 2.99 15.30 -10.55
CA ARG A 190 1.67 15.56 -10.00
C ARG A 190 1.82 15.85 -8.49
N PRO A 191 2.19 17.09 -8.13
CA PRO A 191 2.26 17.48 -6.73
C PRO A 191 0.90 17.26 -6.08
N ALA A 192 0.86 16.45 -5.02
CA ALA A 192 -0.37 16.29 -4.25
C ALA A 192 -0.86 17.67 -3.79
N PRO A 193 -2.16 18.00 -3.92
CA PRO A 193 -2.70 19.20 -3.32
C PRO A 193 -2.32 19.20 -1.84
N ARG A 194 -1.67 20.28 -1.36
CA ARG A 194 -1.31 20.44 0.06
C ARG A 194 -2.59 20.19 0.87
N PRO A 195 -2.65 19.15 1.72
CA PRO A 195 -3.92 18.74 2.28
C PRO A 195 -4.40 19.79 3.28
N GLY A 196 -5.49 20.47 2.95
CA GLY A 196 -6.44 20.93 3.96
C GLY A 196 -7.01 19.68 4.61
N PHE A 197 -6.46 19.34 5.78
CA PHE A 197 -6.93 18.33 6.74
C PHE A 197 -7.95 17.31 6.19
N VAL A 198 -7.47 16.29 5.49
CA VAL A 198 -8.19 15.03 5.31
C VAL A 198 -7.22 13.92 5.66
N THR A 199 -7.51 13.22 6.74
CA THR A 199 -6.80 12.01 7.14
C THR A 199 -7.11 10.91 6.13
N ASP A 200 -6.21 10.65 5.18
CA ASP A 200 -6.19 9.35 4.51
C ASP A 200 -4.76 8.84 4.22
N ARG A 201 -4.53 7.59 4.64
CA ARG A 201 -3.61 6.57 4.10
C ARG A 201 -2.11 6.83 3.92
N SER A 202 -1.45 7.49 4.87
CA SER A 202 0.01 7.35 5.05
C SER A 202 0.40 6.23 6.03
N ASN A 203 -0.58 5.57 6.66
CA ASN A 203 -0.34 4.70 7.83
C ASN A 203 0.30 3.33 7.52
N THR A 204 0.37 2.90 6.25
CA THR A 204 0.99 1.61 5.89
C THR A 204 2.50 1.60 6.09
N ARG A 205 3.19 2.72 5.87
CA ARG A 205 4.66 2.83 6.02
C ARG A 205 5.11 2.74 7.48
N LEU A 206 4.30 3.26 8.41
CA LEU A 206 4.58 3.19 9.85
C LEU A 206 4.30 1.78 10.39
N ILE A 207 3.22 1.15 9.96
CA ILE A 207 2.85 -0.20 10.38
C ILE A 207 3.86 -1.24 9.87
N ASP A 208 4.36 -1.13 8.63
CA ASP A 208 5.42 -2.02 8.12
C ASP A 208 6.76 -1.82 8.83
N ARG A 209 7.11 -0.58 9.20
CA ARG A 209 8.28 -0.30 10.04
C ARG A 209 8.12 -0.91 11.44
N LEU A 210 6.91 -0.90 11.99
CA LEU A 210 6.62 -1.53 13.28
C LEU A 210 6.63 -3.06 13.20
N ARG A 211 6.16 -3.64 12.09
CA ARG A 211 6.24 -5.10 11.82
C ARG A 211 7.66 -5.61 11.57
N ARG A 212 8.61 -4.73 11.24
CA ARG A 212 10.05 -5.05 11.15
C ARG A 212 10.76 -5.09 12.50
N LEU A 213 10.15 -4.61 13.57
CA LEU A 213 10.68 -4.83 14.93
C LEU A 213 10.43 -6.30 15.29
N SER A 214 11.50 -7.03 15.56
CA SER A 214 11.44 -8.41 16.06
C SER A 214 10.47 -8.46 17.26
N PRO A 215 9.58 -9.46 17.38
CA PRO A 215 8.69 -9.60 18.53
C PRO A 215 9.42 -9.52 19.88
N TRP A 216 10.69 -9.95 19.89
CA TRP A 216 11.60 -9.87 21.03
C TRP A 216 12.02 -8.44 21.41
N ALA A 217 12.10 -7.52 20.44
CA ALA A 217 12.39 -6.11 20.70
C ALA A 217 11.21 -5.41 21.39
N ILE A 218 9.97 -5.79 21.05
CA ILE A 218 8.74 -5.30 21.69
C ILE A 218 8.65 -5.83 23.12
N ALA A 219 8.91 -7.13 23.32
CA ALA A 219 8.96 -7.73 24.65
C ALA A 219 10.06 -7.09 25.51
N GLY A 220 11.25 -6.86 24.94
CA GLY A 220 12.36 -6.20 25.64
C GLY A 220 12.04 -4.76 26.05
N THR A 221 11.46 -3.96 25.16
CA THR A 221 11.05 -2.59 25.49
C THR A 221 9.94 -2.55 26.54
N ALA A 222 8.95 -3.46 26.47
CA ALA A 222 7.93 -3.58 27.52
C ALA A 222 8.52 -3.93 28.89
N CYS A 223 9.50 -4.85 28.95
CA CYS A 223 10.22 -5.17 30.19
C CYS A 223 10.99 -3.97 30.74
N VAL A 224 11.69 -3.21 29.90
CA VAL A 224 12.45 -2.02 30.34
C VAL A 224 11.50 -0.96 30.91
N ILE A 225 10.37 -0.73 30.26
CA ILE A 225 9.36 0.22 30.75
C ILE A 225 8.80 -0.25 32.10
N ALA A 226 8.49 -1.54 32.25
CA ALA A 226 8.00 -2.10 33.51
C ALA A 226 9.01 -1.91 34.66
N ILE A 227 10.31 -2.13 34.40
CA ILE A 227 11.39 -1.92 35.38
C ILE A 227 11.50 -0.44 35.78
N LEU A 228 11.42 0.47 34.81
CA LEU A 228 11.49 1.92 35.07
C LEU A 228 10.28 2.39 35.90
N VAL A 229 9.08 1.91 35.56
CA VAL A 229 7.85 2.22 36.32
C VAL A 229 7.95 1.66 37.74
N TRP A 230 8.40 0.42 37.89
CA TRP A 230 8.56 -0.19 39.21
C TRP A 230 9.58 0.57 40.06
N GLY A 231 10.75 0.91 39.51
CA GLY A 231 11.78 1.66 40.22
C GLY A 231 11.36 3.09 40.57
N ALA A 232 10.57 3.75 39.72
CA ALA A 232 9.99 5.06 40.04
C ALA A 232 8.99 4.96 41.19
N TRP A 233 8.16 3.91 41.20
CA TRP A 233 7.18 3.68 42.25
C TRP A 233 7.83 3.38 43.61
N ASP A 234 8.88 2.56 43.61
CA ASP A 234 9.66 2.20 44.81
C ASP A 234 10.30 3.44 45.47
N ARG A 235 10.91 4.31 44.65
CA ARG A 235 11.49 5.59 45.11
C ARG A 235 10.46 6.54 45.71
N ILE A 236 9.24 6.56 45.17
CA ILE A 236 8.14 7.41 45.67
C ILE A 236 7.61 6.86 47.00
N LEU A 237 7.44 5.53 47.12
CA LEU A 237 7.03 4.89 48.36
C LEU A 237 8.05 5.11 49.49
N ASP A 238 9.34 4.96 49.20
CA ASP A 238 10.41 5.19 50.17
C ASP A 238 10.45 6.64 50.67
N ALA A 239 10.19 7.61 49.77
CA ALA A 239 10.15 9.03 50.12
C ALA A 239 8.98 9.35 51.06
N GLU A 240 7.79 8.80 50.79
CA GLU A 240 6.60 8.95 51.65
C GLU A 240 6.78 8.24 52.99
N LEU A 241 7.38 7.03 53.00
CA LEU A 241 7.65 6.28 54.23
C LEU A 241 8.64 7.03 55.14
N ALA A 242 9.69 7.63 54.56
CA ALA A 242 10.68 8.42 55.30
C ALA A 242 10.06 9.68 55.92
N GLN A 243 9.13 10.34 55.23
CA GLN A 243 8.40 11.50 55.76
C GLN A 243 7.45 11.11 56.90
N LEU A 244 6.73 10.00 56.78
CA LEU A 244 5.83 9.51 57.84
C LEU A 244 6.60 9.08 59.09
N VAL A 245 7.74 8.39 58.92
CA VAL A 245 8.62 8.01 60.04
C VAL A 245 9.20 9.25 60.74
N GLN A 246 9.57 10.29 59.99
CA GLN A 246 10.03 11.55 60.59
C GLN A 246 8.91 12.31 61.31
N LYS A 247 7.69 12.31 60.75
CA LYS A 247 6.51 12.95 61.35
C LYS A 247 6.08 12.25 62.64
N ALA A 248 6.21 10.92 62.71
CA ALA A 248 5.94 10.12 63.91
C ALA A 248 7.02 10.26 65.00
N LYS A 249 8.24 10.71 64.65
CA LYS A 249 9.36 10.92 65.58
C LYS A 249 9.45 12.34 66.17
N ARG A 250 8.64 13.29 65.70
CA ARG A 250 8.55 14.62 66.31
C ARG A 250 7.55 14.56 67.48
N PRO A 251 7.99 14.77 68.74
CA PRO A 251 7.10 14.76 69.91
C PRO A 251 6.12 15.93 69.90
#